data_AF-L7U7K0-F1
#
_entry.id   AF-L7U7K0-F1
#
_cell.length_a   1.000
_cell.length_b   1.000
_cell.length_c   1.000
_cell.angle_alpha   90.00
_cell.angle_beta   90.00
_cell.angle_gamma   90.00
#
_symmetry.space_group_name_H-M   'P 1'
#
loop_
_entity.id
_entity.type
_entity.pdbx_description
1 polymer ?
#
loop_
_entity_poly.entity_id
_entity_poly.type
_entity_poly.pdbx_seq_one_letter_code
_entity_poly.pdbx_strand_id
1 'polypeptide(L)'
;MHAPQWRMKALVLAVLALTQGACFGDSSYQNRNDGPPDAGGGGTCAPENDNDAVRLALAPACEGCHVNGNKPFFASLAAFESGLVYNERFVKRGDPDGSLLIQMLEGTAPGSYAQMPPGQPYEQLVSSGRVTMTIAQVKAWIRDLKAPPAPMDTPSPAEFRVRRLTAEEMVVSLMSQLGLTLEDFVSTSNPDWRNRAYVVNWNKFFVWPGDWAPGISGEYVSDSRTAERFEALGGGNSLEYRKKDPSFGPSAAQALVQMSQAWCGRAVDKQNNKAVLRFVTLADTSAKNPDAVQKNLRGLYLRMLGQPPSDAELKALYEQVYLPLEAQSTRLAWVGTCAALIRHPLWITY
;
A
#
# COMPACT_ATOMS: atom_id res chain seq x y z
N MET A 1 -44.70 -14.35 -38.66
CA MET A 1 -44.85 -13.85 -37.27
C MET A 1 -44.45 -14.98 -36.33
N HIS A 2 -43.30 -14.85 -35.66
CA HIS A 2 -42.93 -15.45 -34.36
C HIS A 2 -41.41 -15.30 -34.19
N ALA A 3 -41.01 -14.56 -33.16
CA ALA A 3 -39.63 -14.33 -32.76
C ALA A 3 -39.22 -15.32 -31.65
N PRO A 4 -37.95 -15.76 -31.56
CA PRO A 4 -37.48 -16.52 -30.42
C PRO A 4 -36.87 -15.60 -29.36
N GLN A 5 -37.39 -15.72 -28.13
CA GLN A 5 -36.89 -15.08 -26.92
C GLN A 5 -35.53 -15.66 -26.52
N TRP A 6 -34.52 -14.81 -26.36
CA TRP A 6 -33.25 -15.13 -25.71
C TRP A 6 -33.39 -14.96 -24.19
N ARG A 7 -33.08 -16.02 -23.44
CA ARG A 7 -32.97 -16.00 -21.97
C ARG A 7 -31.58 -15.50 -21.57
N MET A 8 -31.53 -14.35 -20.89
CA MET A 8 -30.35 -13.90 -20.14
C MET A 8 -30.07 -14.87 -18.98
N LYS A 9 -28.84 -15.36 -18.91
CA LYS A 9 -28.29 -16.00 -17.70
C LYS A 9 -27.52 -14.93 -16.91
N ALA A 10 -27.81 -14.87 -15.61
CA ALA A 10 -27.18 -13.96 -14.66
C ALA A 10 -25.68 -14.22 -14.55
N LEU A 11 -24.89 -13.14 -14.63
CA LEU A 11 -23.46 -13.12 -14.39
C LEU A 11 -23.26 -12.66 -12.93
N VAL A 12 -22.63 -13.49 -12.10
CA VAL A 12 -22.15 -13.09 -10.78
C VAL A 12 -20.87 -12.29 -10.97
N LEU A 13 -20.93 -10.98 -10.70
CA LEU A 13 -19.78 -10.09 -10.68
C LEU A 13 -18.92 -10.37 -9.43
N ALA A 14 -17.71 -10.87 -9.62
CA ALA A 14 -16.63 -10.73 -8.65
C ALA A 14 -15.85 -9.45 -9.04
N VAL A 15 -16.06 -8.38 -8.28
CA VAL A 15 -15.35 -7.10 -8.46
C VAL A 15 -14.01 -7.20 -7.72
N LEU A 16 -12.91 -7.37 -8.46
CA LEU A 16 -11.60 -6.90 -8.00
C LEU A 16 -11.50 -5.41 -8.35
N ALA A 17 -11.88 -4.55 -7.41
CA ALA A 17 -11.67 -3.12 -7.53
C ALA A 17 -10.24 -2.78 -7.08
N LEU A 18 -9.33 -2.63 -8.05
CA LEU A 18 -8.11 -1.83 -7.89
C LEU A 18 -8.38 -0.45 -8.50
N THR A 19 -9.20 0.36 -7.84
CA THR A 19 -9.30 1.80 -8.14
C THR A 19 -8.59 2.58 -7.06
N GLN A 20 -7.31 2.90 -7.29
CA GLN A 20 -6.70 4.05 -6.62
C GLN A 20 -7.20 5.31 -7.34
N GLY A 21 -8.35 5.81 -6.91
CA GLY A 21 -8.71 7.21 -7.12
C GLY A 21 -8.10 8.01 -5.98
N ALA A 22 -6.90 8.55 -6.19
CA ALA A 22 -6.31 9.49 -5.25
C ALA A 22 -7.11 10.80 -5.32
N CYS A 23 -7.86 11.10 -4.26
CA CYS A 23 -8.45 12.42 -4.04
C CYS A 23 -7.33 13.36 -3.59
N PHE A 24 -6.58 13.93 -4.53
CA PHE A 24 -5.78 15.11 -4.24
C PHE A 24 -6.71 16.32 -4.36
N GLY A 25 -7.07 16.91 -3.22
CA GLY A 25 -7.63 18.26 -3.20
C GLY A 25 -6.60 19.21 -3.80
N ASP A 26 -6.98 19.89 -4.87
CA ASP A 26 -6.15 20.90 -5.54
C ASP A 26 -5.78 21.98 -4.52
N SER A 27 -4.56 21.92 -4.02
CA SER A 27 -3.97 22.94 -3.16
C SER A 27 -3.26 23.96 -4.06
N SER A 28 -4.03 24.58 -4.96
CA SER A 28 -3.56 25.74 -5.73
C SER A 28 -4.00 27.02 -5.02
N TYR A 29 -3.08 27.60 -4.26
CA TYR A 29 -3.09 29.01 -3.91
C TYR A 29 -3.08 29.85 -5.21
N GLN A 30 -4.24 30.24 -5.74
CA GLN A 30 -4.33 31.34 -6.71
C GLN A 30 -5.60 32.18 -6.53
N ASN A 31 -5.33 33.44 -6.16
CA ASN A 31 -6.04 34.68 -6.45
C ASN A 31 -7.55 34.67 -6.79
N ARG A 32 -8.27 35.44 -5.97
CA ARG A 32 -9.57 36.08 -6.23
C ARG A 32 -9.75 36.49 -7.70
N ASN A 33 -10.84 36.03 -8.31
CA ASN A 33 -11.70 36.84 -9.16
C ASN A 33 -13.13 36.28 -9.14
N ASP A 34 -14.08 37.19 -9.00
CA ASP A 34 -15.51 36.95 -8.78
C ASP A 34 -16.18 36.30 -10.00
N GLY A 35 -16.81 35.14 -9.79
CA GLY A 35 -17.72 34.49 -10.72
C GLY A 35 -18.76 33.65 -9.95
N PRO A 36 -20.01 33.53 -10.42
CA PRO A 36 -21.05 32.80 -9.70
C PRO A 36 -20.73 31.30 -9.69
N PRO A 37 -21.05 30.57 -8.61
CA PRO A 37 -20.75 29.15 -8.54
C PRO A 37 -21.65 28.38 -9.51
N ASP A 38 -21.06 27.86 -10.57
CA ASP A 38 -21.67 26.83 -11.40
C ASP A 38 -21.94 25.60 -10.54
N ALA A 39 -23.21 25.20 -10.51
CA ALA A 39 -23.71 23.99 -9.89
C ALA A 39 -23.24 22.76 -10.68
N GLY A 40 -21.97 22.40 -10.51
CA GLY A 40 -21.35 21.22 -11.12
C GLY A 40 -21.02 20.16 -10.07
N GLY A 41 -21.98 19.30 -9.75
CA GLY A 41 -21.78 17.89 -9.37
C GLY A 41 -20.59 17.52 -8.48
N GLY A 42 -20.33 18.23 -7.39
CA GLY A 42 -19.50 17.74 -6.30
C GLY A 42 -20.26 16.65 -5.54
N GLY A 43 -20.12 15.40 -5.97
CA GLY A 43 -20.71 14.26 -5.29
C GLY A 43 -20.26 14.26 -3.83
N THR A 44 -21.18 14.60 -2.92
CA THR A 44 -21.00 14.38 -1.49
C THR A 44 -20.61 12.92 -1.30
N CYS A 45 -19.41 12.66 -0.76
CA CYS A 45 -19.01 11.32 -0.34
C CYS A 45 -20.00 10.88 0.74
N ALA A 46 -21.03 10.11 0.36
CA ALA A 46 -21.94 9.53 1.31
C ALA A 46 -21.13 8.60 2.22
N PRO A 47 -21.30 8.67 3.54
CA PRO A 47 -20.53 7.83 4.46
C PRO A 47 -20.85 6.35 4.21
N GLU A 48 -19.81 5.51 4.18
CA GLU A 48 -19.97 4.07 3.99
C GLU A 48 -20.60 3.38 5.22
N ASN A 49 -20.36 3.91 6.43
CA ASN A 49 -20.92 3.44 7.69
C ASN A 49 -20.87 4.55 8.78
N ASP A 50 -21.30 4.23 10.01
CA ASP A 50 -21.32 5.18 11.13
C ASP A 50 -19.92 5.75 11.47
N ASN A 51 -18.86 4.93 11.38
CA ASN A 51 -17.49 5.38 11.62
C ASN A 51 -17.02 6.32 10.52
N ASP A 52 -17.40 6.07 9.26
CA ASP A 52 -17.08 6.93 8.14
C ASP A 52 -17.79 8.27 8.23
N ALA A 53 -19.03 8.29 8.74
CA ALA A 53 -19.75 9.53 9.02
C ALA A 53 -19.01 10.39 10.07
N VAL A 54 -18.50 9.76 11.13
CA VAL A 54 -17.69 10.45 12.15
C VAL A 54 -16.35 10.92 11.58
N ARG A 55 -15.67 10.08 10.79
CA ARG A 55 -14.42 10.45 10.11
C ARG A 55 -14.62 11.70 9.25
N LEU A 56 -15.65 11.71 8.41
CA LEU A 56 -15.94 12.85 7.53
C LEU A 56 -16.34 14.10 8.33
N ALA A 57 -17.07 13.95 9.44
CA ALA A 57 -17.48 15.07 10.26
C ALA A 57 -16.31 15.70 11.06
N LEU A 58 -15.30 14.90 11.46
CA LEU A 58 -14.09 15.38 12.14
C LEU A 58 -13.01 15.90 11.18
N ALA A 59 -13.05 15.49 9.91
CA ALA A 59 -12.02 15.78 8.92
C ALA A 59 -11.63 17.27 8.82
N PRO A 60 -12.57 18.25 8.80
CA PRO A 60 -12.22 19.67 8.67
C PRO A 60 -11.24 20.22 9.73
N ALA A 61 -11.18 19.60 10.92
CA ALA A 61 -10.26 19.99 11.98
C ALA A 61 -9.08 19.04 12.17
N CYS A 62 -9.21 17.78 11.75
CA CYS A 62 -8.25 16.73 12.08
C CYS A 62 -7.43 16.27 10.88
N GLU A 63 -8.02 16.26 9.68
CA GLU A 63 -7.43 15.65 8.48
C GLU A 63 -6.10 16.32 8.08
N GLY A 64 -6.02 17.65 8.14
CA GLY A 64 -4.83 18.39 7.72
C GLY A 64 -3.52 17.93 8.38
N CYS A 65 -3.59 17.41 9.61
CA CYS A 65 -2.43 16.87 10.34
C CYS A 65 -2.42 15.33 10.41
N HIS A 66 -3.55 14.67 10.15
CA HIS A 66 -3.72 13.23 10.30
C HIS A 66 -4.04 12.50 8.98
N VAL A 67 -3.82 13.14 7.83
CA VAL A 67 -3.89 12.51 6.51
C VAL A 67 -2.58 11.80 6.16
N ASN A 68 -1.44 12.31 6.64
CA ASN A 68 -0.10 11.81 6.35
C ASN A 68 0.72 11.62 7.65
N GLY A 69 1.85 10.90 7.58
CA GLY A 69 2.81 10.76 8.69
C GLY A 69 2.54 9.56 9.63
N ASN A 70 2.99 9.66 10.88
CA ASN A 70 2.99 8.53 11.84
C ASN A 70 1.60 8.14 12.38
N LYS A 71 0.59 8.98 12.19
CA LYS A 71 -0.81 8.74 12.63
C LYS A 71 -1.79 9.17 11.52
N PRO A 72 -1.79 8.49 10.37
CA PRO A 72 -2.55 8.88 9.20
C PRO A 72 -4.01 8.41 9.30
N PHE A 73 -4.69 8.73 10.40
CA PHE A 73 -6.05 8.24 10.70
C PHE A 73 -7.08 8.63 9.64
N PHE A 74 -6.86 9.73 8.90
CA PHE A 74 -7.81 10.23 7.91
C PHE A 74 -7.43 9.85 6.47
N ALA A 75 -6.36 9.07 6.27
CA ALA A 75 -5.96 8.62 4.93
C ALA A 75 -7.00 7.70 4.25
N SER A 76 -7.78 6.96 5.04
CA SER A 76 -8.89 6.11 4.56
C SER A 76 -9.80 5.71 5.72
N LEU A 77 -10.99 5.18 5.43
CA LEU A 77 -11.86 4.57 6.45
C LEU A 77 -11.15 3.43 7.19
N ALA A 78 -10.41 2.58 6.49
CA ALA A 78 -9.67 1.48 7.10
C ALA A 78 -8.58 1.98 8.07
N ALA A 79 -7.84 3.04 7.71
CA ALA A 79 -6.85 3.67 8.59
C ALA A 79 -7.50 4.33 9.82
N PHE A 80 -8.68 4.92 9.65
CA PHE A 80 -9.47 5.48 10.74
C PHE A 80 -9.91 4.39 11.71
N GLU A 81 -10.52 3.31 11.20
CA GLU A 81 -11.05 2.22 12.01
C GLU A 81 -9.94 1.47 12.76
N SER A 82 -8.90 1.04 12.05
CA SER A 82 -7.80 0.25 12.64
C SER A 82 -6.87 1.10 13.52
N GLY A 83 -6.63 2.35 13.14
CA GLY A 83 -5.65 3.21 13.81
C GLY A 83 -6.21 3.99 15.00
N LEU A 84 -7.47 4.39 14.93
CA LEU A 84 -8.12 5.24 15.93
C LEU A 84 -9.32 4.54 16.60
N VAL A 85 -10.34 4.15 15.84
CA VAL A 85 -11.65 3.73 16.38
C VAL A 85 -11.55 2.46 17.23
N TYR A 86 -10.89 1.42 16.72
CA TYR A 86 -10.77 0.12 17.39
C TYR A 86 -9.46 -0.03 18.15
N ASN A 87 -8.79 1.08 18.44
CA ASN A 87 -7.61 1.13 19.29
C ASN A 87 -8.01 1.67 20.67
N GLU A 88 -8.10 0.79 21.67
CA GLU A 88 -8.53 1.13 23.04
C GLU A 88 -7.65 2.17 23.74
N ARG A 89 -6.44 2.42 23.23
CA ARG A 89 -5.62 3.55 23.70
C ARG A 89 -6.27 4.90 23.39
N PHE A 90 -6.99 5.01 22.27
CA PHE A 90 -7.62 6.26 21.82
C PHE A 90 -9.12 6.28 22.06
N VAL A 91 -9.81 5.18 21.75
CA VAL A 91 -11.27 5.05 21.86
C VAL A 91 -11.62 3.78 22.61
N LYS A 92 -12.20 3.93 23.80
CA LYS A 92 -12.73 2.84 24.60
C LYS A 92 -14.23 2.71 24.36
N ARG A 93 -14.62 1.70 23.60
CA ARG A 93 -16.03 1.41 23.30
C ARG A 93 -16.86 1.33 24.58
N GLY A 94 -17.97 2.05 24.63
CA GLY A 94 -18.86 2.10 25.80
C GLY A 94 -18.38 3.03 26.92
N ASP A 95 -17.14 3.52 26.87
CA ASP A 95 -16.53 4.38 27.90
C ASP A 95 -15.96 5.67 27.25
N PRO A 96 -16.84 6.65 26.94
CA PRO A 96 -16.42 7.90 26.32
C PRO A 96 -15.46 8.70 27.21
N ASP A 97 -15.70 8.76 28.52
CA ASP A 97 -14.90 9.59 29.42
C ASP A 97 -13.51 8.97 29.68
N GLY A 98 -13.39 7.64 29.62
CA GLY A 98 -12.11 6.93 29.63
C GLY A 98 -11.37 6.91 28.30
N SER A 99 -11.94 7.46 27.22
CA SER A 99 -11.32 7.51 25.88
C SER A 99 -10.40 8.72 25.74
N LEU A 100 -9.13 8.47 25.37
CA LEU A 100 -8.14 9.54 25.18
C LEU A 100 -8.55 10.54 24.08
N LEU A 101 -9.30 10.10 23.06
CA LEU A 101 -9.84 11.00 22.04
C LEU A 101 -10.70 12.10 22.67
N ILE A 102 -11.63 11.74 23.56
CA ILE A 102 -12.50 12.71 24.25
C ILE A 102 -11.65 13.66 25.10
N GLN A 103 -10.70 13.11 25.86
CA GLN A 103 -9.83 13.92 26.70
C GLN A 103 -9.01 14.92 25.86
N MET A 104 -8.57 14.53 24.66
CA MET A 104 -7.88 15.43 23.74
C MET A 104 -8.80 16.51 23.17
N LEU A 105 -10.06 16.19 22.85
CA LEU A 105 -11.04 17.20 22.38
C LEU A 105 -11.42 18.20 23.48
N GLU A 106 -11.48 17.73 24.74
CA GLU A 106 -11.76 18.54 25.92
C GLU A 106 -10.53 19.31 26.45
N GLY A 107 -9.32 19.01 25.95
CA GLY A 107 -8.08 19.63 26.40
C GLY A 107 -7.56 19.12 27.75
N THR A 108 -8.01 17.93 28.17
CA THR A 108 -7.70 17.31 29.46
C THR A 108 -6.81 16.07 29.34
N ALA A 109 -6.30 15.77 28.14
CA ALA A 109 -5.54 14.55 27.89
C ALA A 109 -4.21 14.52 28.66
N PRO A 110 -3.82 13.35 29.20
CA PRO A 110 -2.50 13.19 29.79
C PRO A 110 -1.40 13.09 28.71
N GLY A 111 -0.23 13.67 29.00
CA GLY A 111 0.98 13.54 28.17
C GLY A 111 1.42 14.84 27.50
N SER A 112 2.24 14.73 26.44
CA SER A 112 2.86 15.87 25.76
C SER A 112 1.89 16.74 24.96
N TYR A 113 0.70 16.22 24.64
CA TYR A 113 -0.35 16.94 23.92
C TYR A 113 -1.66 16.82 24.69
N ALA A 114 -1.98 17.84 25.49
CA ALA A 114 -3.19 17.87 26.30
C ALA A 114 -4.47 18.10 25.47
N GLN A 115 -4.33 18.70 24.28
CA GLN A 115 -5.45 19.05 23.42
C GLN A 115 -5.18 18.71 21.95
N MET A 116 -6.22 18.26 21.26
CA MET A 116 -6.29 18.21 19.80
C MET A 116 -7.65 18.77 19.31
N PRO A 117 -7.67 19.54 18.21
CA PRO A 117 -6.49 20.07 17.51
C PRO A 117 -5.74 21.12 18.36
N PRO A 118 -4.44 21.34 18.09
CA PRO A 118 -3.64 22.30 18.83
C PRO A 118 -4.07 23.75 18.54
N GLY A 119 -3.87 24.63 19.52
CA GLY A 119 -4.02 26.08 19.36
C GLY A 119 -5.45 26.63 19.52
N GLN A 120 -6.49 25.82 19.33
CA GLN A 120 -7.88 26.26 19.50
C GLN A 120 -8.74 25.19 20.19
N PRO A 121 -9.49 25.51 21.26
CA PRO A 121 -10.42 24.57 21.88
C PRO A 121 -11.44 24.05 20.88
N TYR A 122 -11.74 22.75 20.94
CA TYR A 122 -12.61 22.12 19.96
C TYR A 122 -14.03 22.72 19.92
N GLU A 123 -14.56 23.13 21.06
CA GLU A 123 -15.86 23.82 21.13
C GLU A 123 -15.91 25.10 20.29
N GLN A 124 -14.79 25.83 20.17
CA GLN A 124 -14.73 27.03 19.32
C GLN A 124 -14.73 26.68 17.83
N LEU A 125 -14.20 25.50 17.46
CA LEU A 125 -14.26 25.00 16.08
C LEU A 125 -15.69 24.62 15.71
N VAL A 126 -16.43 24.07 16.67
CA VAL A 126 -17.86 23.80 16.52
C VAL A 126 -18.65 25.11 16.40
N SER A 127 -18.44 26.07 17.31
CA SER A 127 -19.19 27.34 17.31
C SER A 127 -18.91 28.22 16.09
N SER A 128 -17.71 28.10 15.51
CA SER A 128 -17.34 28.79 14.27
C SER A 128 -17.83 28.09 13.00
N GLY A 129 -18.48 26.92 13.13
CA GLY A 129 -18.95 26.13 12.00
C GLY A 129 -17.84 25.43 11.22
N ARG A 130 -16.59 25.47 11.71
CA ARG A 130 -15.45 24.77 11.09
C ARG A 130 -15.57 23.26 11.25
N VAL A 131 -16.25 22.80 12.30
CA VAL A 131 -16.59 21.40 12.53
C VAL A 131 -18.06 21.31 12.89
N THR A 132 -18.76 20.29 12.39
CA THR A 132 -20.19 20.12 12.62
C THR A 132 -20.50 19.14 13.75
N MET A 133 -19.56 18.28 14.11
CA MET A 133 -19.72 17.28 15.16
C MET A 133 -19.27 17.79 16.53
N THR A 134 -20.20 17.89 17.46
CA THR A 134 -19.97 18.27 18.86
C THR A 134 -19.26 17.16 19.65
N ILE A 135 -18.58 17.52 20.75
CA ILE A 135 -18.00 16.53 21.68
C ILE A 135 -19.08 15.57 22.21
N ALA A 136 -20.28 16.08 22.51
CA ALA A 136 -21.40 15.26 22.96
C ALA A 136 -21.80 14.19 21.93
N GLN A 137 -21.78 14.52 20.63
CA GLN A 137 -22.02 13.54 19.56
C GLN A 137 -20.88 12.52 19.46
N VAL A 138 -19.62 12.92 19.66
CA VAL A 138 -18.49 11.98 19.70
C VAL A 138 -18.65 11.03 20.89
N LYS A 139 -19.03 11.53 22.06
CA LYS A 139 -19.31 10.70 23.25
C LYS A 139 -20.48 9.74 23.00
N ALA A 140 -21.53 10.17 22.32
CA ALA A 140 -22.65 9.31 21.93
C ALA A 140 -22.18 8.19 20.99
N TRP A 141 -21.43 8.54 19.94
CA TRP A 141 -20.84 7.56 19.03
C TRP A 141 -19.94 6.54 19.74
N ILE A 142 -19.08 6.95 20.68
CA ILE A 142 -18.22 6.03 21.44
C ILE A 142 -19.05 5.08 22.34
N ARG A 143 -20.13 5.58 22.95
CA ARG A 143 -21.03 4.75 23.76
C ARG A 143 -21.71 3.68 22.92
N ASP A 144 -22.19 4.06 21.75
CA ASP A 144 -22.94 3.20 20.83
C ASP A 144 -22.03 2.50 19.81
N LEU A 145 -20.71 2.62 19.97
CA LEU A 145 -19.74 2.08 19.02
C LEU A 145 -19.92 0.56 18.92
N LYS A 146 -20.21 0.09 17.70
CA LYS A 146 -20.38 -1.33 17.42
C LYS A 146 -19.07 -2.07 17.72
N ALA A 147 -19.19 -3.36 18.05
CA ALA A 147 -18.01 -4.22 18.14
C ALA A 147 -17.20 -4.12 16.84
N PRO A 148 -15.85 -4.16 16.89
CA PRO A 148 -15.09 -4.38 15.68
C PRO A 148 -15.66 -5.64 15.00
N PRO A 149 -15.62 -5.70 13.66
CA PRO A 149 -15.87 -6.94 12.95
C PRO A 149 -15.09 -8.05 13.66
N ALA A 150 -15.72 -9.21 13.84
CA ALA A 150 -15.06 -10.34 14.48
C ALA A 150 -13.67 -10.48 13.85
N PRO A 151 -12.58 -10.48 14.64
CA PRO A 151 -11.27 -10.82 14.11
C PRO A 151 -11.47 -12.09 13.30
N MET A 152 -11.00 -12.12 12.04
CA MET A 152 -10.89 -13.41 11.36
C MET A 152 -10.18 -14.34 12.34
N ASP A 153 -10.79 -15.49 12.61
CA ASP A 153 -10.60 -16.33 13.80
C ASP A 153 -9.20 -16.24 14.42
N THR A 154 -9.12 -16.17 15.76
CA THR A 154 -7.83 -16.22 16.46
C THR A 154 -7.06 -17.43 15.96
N PRO A 155 -5.92 -17.26 15.24
CA PRO A 155 -5.35 -18.36 14.46
C PRO A 155 -5.04 -19.54 15.37
N SER A 156 -5.58 -20.72 15.05
CA SER A 156 -5.31 -21.92 15.81
C SER A 156 -3.79 -22.17 15.85
N PRO A 157 -3.19 -22.44 17.01
CA PRO A 157 -1.78 -22.84 17.08
C PRO A 157 -1.48 -24.13 16.31
N ALA A 158 -2.51 -24.93 15.99
CA ALA A 158 -2.41 -26.15 15.21
C ALA A 158 -2.57 -25.93 13.69
N GLU A 159 -2.99 -24.73 13.26
CA GLU A 159 -3.12 -24.40 11.84
C GLU A 159 -1.83 -23.81 11.29
N PHE A 160 -1.59 -24.02 9.99
CA PHE A 160 -0.47 -23.43 9.28
C PHE A 160 -0.58 -21.90 9.35
N ARG A 161 0.35 -21.26 10.07
CA ARG A 161 0.38 -19.80 10.19
C ARG A 161 0.97 -19.22 8.93
N VAL A 162 0.09 -18.79 8.04
CA VAL A 162 0.45 -17.90 6.95
C VAL A 162 0.75 -16.53 7.59
N ARG A 163 1.99 -16.03 7.43
CA ARG A 163 2.36 -14.69 7.91
C ARG A 163 2.90 -13.88 6.75
N ARG A 164 2.79 -12.57 6.86
CA ARG A 164 3.48 -11.67 5.96
C ARG A 164 4.99 -11.97 5.95
N LEU A 165 5.60 -11.95 4.76
CA LEU A 165 7.04 -11.91 4.60
C LEU A 165 7.62 -10.70 5.34
N THR A 166 8.73 -10.91 6.06
CA THR A 166 9.50 -9.80 6.62
C THR A 166 10.17 -9.02 5.49
N ALA A 167 10.66 -7.80 5.77
CA ALA A 167 11.39 -7.02 4.78
C ALA A 167 12.62 -7.77 4.23
N GLU A 168 13.34 -8.51 5.06
CA GLU A 168 14.46 -9.35 4.62
C GLU A 168 14.02 -10.47 3.68
N GLU A 169 12.93 -11.15 4.03
CA GLU A 169 12.40 -12.23 3.19
C GLU A 169 11.85 -11.70 1.87
N MET A 170 11.22 -10.53 1.87
CA MET A 170 10.80 -9.85 0.64
C MET A 170 12.00 -9.56 -0.25
N VAL A 171 13.08 -8.98 0.30
CA VAL A 171 14.31 -8.67 -0.45
C VAL A 171 14.93 -9.94 -1.02
N VAL A 172 15.14 -10.97 -0.20
CA VAL A 172 15.75 -12.24 -0.62
C VAL A 172 14.88 -12.96 -1.65
N SER A 173 13.57 -13.03 -1.41
CA SER A 173 12.62 -13.68 -2.32
C SER A 173 12.58 -12.96 -3.67
N LEU A 174 12.57 -11.63 -3.68
CA LEU A 174 12.60 -10.87 -4.92
C LEU A 174 13.92 -11.07 -5.67
N MET A 175 15.07 -11.01 -5.01
CA MET A 175 16.35 -11.28 -5.69
C MET A 175 16.34 -12.66 -6.35
N SER A 176 15.96 -13.69 -5.60
CA SER A 176 15.89 -15.07 -6.09
C SER A 176 14.87 -15.26 -7.22
N GLN A 177 13.61 -14.87 -7.00
CA GLN A 177 12.52 -15.08 -7.95
C GLN A 177 12.68 -14.23 -9.21
N LEU A 178 13.25 -13.04 -9.11
CA LEU A 178 13.50 -12.19 -10.28
C LEU A 178 14.82 -12.50 -10.99
N GLY A 179 15.63 -13.44 -10.47
CA GLY A 179 16.94 -13.77 -11.04
C GLY A 179 17.93 -12.60 -10.95
N LEU A 180 17.78 -11.77 -9.92
CA LEU A 180 18.61 -10.60 -9.66
C LEU A 180 19.71 -10.95 -8.64
N THR A 181 20.84 -10.29 -8.77
CA THR A 181 21.98 -10.38 -7.86
C THR A 181 22.38 -8.97 -7.41
N LEU A 182 23.28 -8.87 -6.44
CA LEU A 182 23.72 -7.58 -5.90
C LEU A 182 24.31 -6.68 -7.00
N GLU A 183 25.04 -7.28 -7.94
CA GLU A 183 25.66 -6.64 -9.11
C GLU A 183 24.65 -5.91 -9.98
N ASP A 184 23.39 -6.32 -9.98
CA ASP A 184 22.36 -5.65 -10.76
C ASP A 184 22.07 -4.24 -10.20
N PHE A 185 22.35 -3.99 -8.92
CA PHE A 185 22.03 -2.76 -8.19
C PHE A 185 23.26 -1.86 -7.94
N VAL A 186 24.43 -2.45 -7.72
CA VAL A 186 25.66 -1.72 -7.36
C VAL A 186 26.59 -1.54 -8.55
N SER A 187 27.48 -0.56 -8.50
CA SER A 187 28.52 -0.40 -9.51
C SER A 187 29.58 -1.49 -9.35
N THR A 188 29.89 -2.18 -10.44
CA THR A 188 30.93 -3.21 -10.50
C THR A 188 32.11 -2.76 -11.37
N SER A 189 32.23 -1.46 -11.67
CA SER A 189 33.29 -0.93 -12.54
C SER A 189 34.69 -1.08 -11.93
N ASN A 190 34.78 -1.16 -10.61
CA ASN A 190 36.02 -1.43 -9.88
C ASN A 190 36.15 -2.95 -9.63
N PRO A 191 37.26 -3.62 -9.98
CA PRO A 191 37.46 -5.05 -9.69
C PRO A 191 37.32 -5.42 -8.21
N ASP A 192 37.67 -4.50 -7.30
CA ASP A 192 37.60 -4.69 -5.84
C ASP A 192 36.29 -4.15 -5.25
N TRP A 193 35.23 -3.96 -6.04
CA TRP A 193 33.98 -3.36 -5.59
C TRP A 193 33.35 -4.07 -4.38
N ARG A 194 33.62 -5.37 -4.21
CA ARG A 194 33.15 -6.17 -3.06
C ARG A 194 33.83 -5.81 -1.74
N ASN A 195 35.01 -5.20 -1.80
CA ASN A 195 35.80 -4.79 -0.64
C ASN A 195 35.67 -3.28 -0.36
N ARG A 196 34.74 -2.60 -1.04
CA ARG A 196 34.54 -1.14 -0.97
C ARG A 196 33.07 -0.81 -0.70
N ALA A 197 32.80 0.46 -0.38
CA ALA A 197 31.45 0.99 -0.33
C ALA A 197 30.67 0.64 -1.62
N TYR A 198 29.48 0.07 -1.46
CA TYR A 198 28.61 -0.19 -2.59
C TYR A 198 28.08 1.13 -3.12
N VAL A 199 28.61 1.52 -4.28
CA VAL A 199 28.09 2.64 -5.04
C VAL A 199 26.80 2.16 -5.70
N VAL A 200 25.67 2.54 -5.11
CA VAL A 200 24.37 2.25 -5.70
C VAL A 200 24.28 3.03 -7.00
N ASN A 201 24.08 2.33 -8.10
CA ASN A 201 23.84 3.04 -9.34
C ASN A 201 22.51 3.80 -9.17
N TRP A 202 22.54 5.11 -9.43
CA TRP A 202 21.38 5.98 -9.30
C TRP A 202 20.15 5.39 -10.04
N ASN A 203 18.95 5.63 -9.49
CA ASN A 203 17.65 5.12 -10.00
C ASN A 203 17.43 3.59 -9.96
N LYS A 204 18.28 2.80 -9.29
CA LYS A 204 18.09 1.33 -9.22
C LYS A 204 17.19 0.83 -8.09
N PHE A 205 16.62 1.73 -7.29
CA PHE A 205 15.70 1.42 -6.17
C PHE A 205 16.25 0.32 -5.26
N PHE A 206 17.53 0.42 -4.91
CA PHE A 206 18.16 -0.54 -4.01
C PHE A 206 17.53 -0.46 -2.62
N VAL A 207 17.43 -1.60 -1.95
CA VAL A 207 16.84 -1.76 -0.61
C VAL A 207 17.87 -2.50 0.23
N TRP A 208 18.26 -1.94 1.36
CA TRP A 208 19.32 -2.48 2.22
C TRP A 208 19.00 -2.21 3.69
N PRO A 209 19.19 -3.17 4.60
CA PRO A 209 18.96 -2.93 6.02
C PRO A 209 19.94 -1.90 6.58
N GLY A 210 19.45 -0.94 7.37
CA GLY A 210 20.29 0.11 7.97
C GLY A 210 21.30 -0.41 9.00
N ASP A 211 21.05 -1.59 9.56
CA ASP A 211 21.92 -2.26 10.53
C ASP A 211 22.71 -3.44 9.95
N TRP A 212 22.54 -3.74 8.65
CA TRP A 212 23.42 -4.68 7.97
C TRP A 212 24.75 -4.00 7.70
N ALA A 213 25.75 -4.34 8.51
CA ALA A 213 27.14 -4.03 8.22
C ALA A 213 27.57 -4.81 6.97
N PRO A 214 27.98 -4.16 5.87
CA PRO A 214 28.87 -4.81 4.94
C PRO A 214 30.27 -4.57 5.51
N GLY A 215 30.84 -5.57 6.20
CA GLY A 215 32.25 -5.62 6.66
C GLY A 215 32.96 -4.34 7.12
N ILE A 216 33.35 -4.26 8.40
CA ILE A 216 34.48 -3.52 9.00
C ILE A 216 34.60 -1.97 8.81
N SER A 217 34.09 -1.30 7.77
CA SER A 217 34.31 0.16 7.57
C SER A 217 33.08 1.02 7.24
N GLY A 218 32.07 1.09 8.12
CA GLY A 218 31.18 2.25 8.35
C GLY A 218 30.54 3.13 7.23
N GLU A 219 30.76 2.93 5.92
CA GLU A 219 30.51 3.97 4.88
C GLU A 219 29.74 3.46 3.63
N TYR A 220 28.97 2.38 3.74
CA TYR A 220 28.90 1.44 2.61
C TYR A 220 27.71 1.46 1.65
N VAL A 221 26.74 2.36 1.76
CA VAL A 221 25.69 2.50 0.74
C VAL A 221 25.50 3.98 0.43
N SER A 222 25.83 4.38 -0.80
CA SER A 222 25.83 5.81 -1.18
C SER A 222 24.44 6.46 -1.25
N ASP A 223 23.35 5.68 -1.21
CA ASP A 223 21.97 6.17 -1.21
C ASP A 223 21.34 5.94 0.18
N SER A 224 21.21 7.01 0.97
CA SER A 224 20.62 6.98 2.32
C SER A 224 19.17 6.45 2.30
N ARG A 225 18.47 6.60 1.18
CA ARG A 225 17.08 6.13 1.01
C ARG A 225 16.95 4.60 0.96
N THR A 226 18.05 3.87 0.88
CA THR A 226 18.04 2.40 0.85
C THR A 226 17.56 1.82 2.18
N ALA A 227 18.01 2.39 3.30
CA ALA A 227 17.55 2.06 4.64
C ALA A 227 16.10 2.50 4.85
N GLU A 228 15.74 3.72 4.42
CA GLU A 228 14.36 4.21 4.51
C GLU A 228 13.36 3.29 3.80
N ARG A 229 13.69 2.78 2.60
CA ARG A 229 12.85 1.81 1.87
C ARG A 229 12.73 0.48 2.61
N PHE A 230 13.82 0.01 3.19
CA PHE A 230 13.82 -1.24 3.96
C PHE A 230 12.95 -1.12 5.21
N GLU A 231 13.07 -0.02 5.94
CA GLU A 231 12.23 0.29 7.09
C GLU A 231 10.77 0.51 6.72
N ALA A 232 10.50 1.16 5.57
CA ALA A 232 9.14 1.31 5.05
C ALA A 232 8.47 -0.04 4.76
N LEU A 233 9.24 -1.07 4.38
CA LEU A 233 8.75 -2.45 4.26
C LEU A 233 8.54 -3.14 5.61
N GLY A 234 8.72 -2.47 6.75
CA GLY A 234 8.61 -3.07 8.09
C GLY A 234 9.93 -3.67 8.59
N GLY A 235 11.04 -3.38 7.91
CA GLY A 235 12.38 -3.71 8.37
C GLY A 235 12.73 -2.98 9.67
N GLY A 236 13.51 -3.63 10.54
CA GLY A 236 14.05 -2.99 11.74
C GLY A 236 15.38 -2.31 11.47
N ASN A 237 15.83 -1.49 12.42
CA ASN A 237 17.15 -0.89 12.42
C ASN A 237 17.65 -0.84 13.87
N SER A 238 18.47 -1.82 14.24
CA SER A 238 18.95 -1.96 15.62
C SER A 238 19.89 -0.83 16.06
N LEU A 239 20.62 -0.21 15.12
CA LEU A 239 21.49 0.94 15.40
C LEU A 239 20.69 2.19 15.77
N GLU A 240 19.47 2.31 15.26
CA GLU A 240 18.53 3.40 15.58
C GLU A 240 17.45 2.99 16.58
N TYR A 241 17.57 1.84 17.23
CA TYR A 241 16.58 1.28 18.16
C TYR A 241 15.17 1.12 17.55
N ARG A 242 15.05 0.96 16.23
CA ARG A 242 13.79 0.70 15.54
C ARG A 242 13.52 -0.79 15.48
N LYS A 243 12.37 -1.21 15.99
CA LYS A 243 11.92 -2.61 15.94
C LYS A 243 11.35 -2.94 14.56
N LYS A 244 11.45 -4.21 14.17
CA LYS A 244 10.74 -4.74 13.00
C LYS A 244 9.23 -4.56 13.19
N ASP A 245 8.54 -4.19 12.12
CA ASP A 245 7.09 -4.06 12.08
C ASP A 245 6.51 -5.08 11.10
N PRO A 246 5.88 -6.16 11.60
CA PRO A 246 5.26 -7.16 10.73
C PRO A 246 3.94 -6.69 10.10
N SER A 247 3.40 -5.52 10.49
CA SER A 247 2.13 -5.01 9.97
C SER A 247 2.25 -4.53 8.52
N PHE A 248 1.19 -4.68 7.71
CA PHE A 248 1.15 -4.18 6.34
C PHE A 248 0.49 -2.79 6.29
N GLY A 249 1.24 -1.77 6.72
CA GLY A 249 0.77 -0.38 6.71
C GLY A 249 0.90 0.31 5.34
N PRO A 250 0.39 1.55 5.21
CA PRO A 250 0.48 2.34 3.97
C PRO A 250 1.91 2.50 3.45
N SER A 251 2.88 2.73 4.33
CA SER A 251 4.30 2.83 3.96
C SER A 251 4.84 1.54 3.33
N ALA A 252 4.43 0.39 3.85
CA ALA A 252 4.83 -0.92 3.32
C ALA A 252 4.20 -1.16 1.94
N ALA A 253 2.93 -0.80 1.77
CA ALA A 253 2.25 -0.88 0.48
C ALA A 253 2.93 0.01 -0.57
N GLN A 254 3.22 1.27 -0.23
CA GLN A 254 3.87 2.22 -1.13
C GLN A 254 5.30 1.76 -1.49
N ALA A 255 6.09 1.33 -0.52
CA ALA A 255 7.44 0.83 -0.75
C ALA A 255 7.42 -0.42 -1.63
N LEU A 256 6.51 -1.36 -1.38
CA LEU A 256 6.38 -2.58 -2.18
C LEU A 256 5.96 -2.28 -3.63
N VAL A 257 5.04 -1.34 -3.84
CA VAL A 257 4.63 -0.93 -5.20
C VAL A 257 5.83 -0.39 -5.98
N GLN A 258 6.57 0.57 -5.41
CA GLN A 258 7.71 1.17 -6.09
C GLN A 258 8.85 0.16 -6.30
N MET A 259 9.15 -0.66 -5.29
CA MET A 259 10.15 -1.72 -5.36
C MET A 259 9.79 -2.74 -6.45
N SER A 260 8.55 -3.23 -6.48
CA SER A 260 8.10 -4.22 -7.45
C SER A 260 8.25 -3.72 -8.89
N GLN A 261 7.86 -2.48 -9.17
CA GLN A 261 8.00 -1.88 -10.50
C GLN A 261 9.47 -1.72 -10.91
N ALA A 262 10.31 -1.18 -10.02
CA ALA A 262 11.71 -0.95 -10.30
C ALA A 262 12.50 -2.25 -10.50
N TRP A 263 12.27 -3.24 -9.64
CA TRP A 263 12.99 -4.52 -9.66
C TRP A 263 12.51 -5.41 -10.81
N CYS A 264 11.20 -5.43 -11.10
CA CYS A 264 10.69 -6.10 -12.31
C CYS A 264 11.22 -5.45 -13.58
N GLY A 265 11.29 -4.11 -13.63
CA GLY A 265 11.96 -3.37 -14.72
C GLY A 265 13.38 -3.88 -14.95
N ARG A 266 14.16 -3.96 -13.88
CA ARG A 266 15.53 -4.47 -13.92
C ARG A 266 15.61 -5.93 -14.36
N ALA A 267 14.72 -6.77 -13.87
CA ALA A 267 14.69 -8.18 -14.20
C ALA A 267 14.32 -8.42 -15.68
N VAL A 268 13.39 -7.64 -16.22
CA VAL A 268 13.00 -7.68 -17.64
C VAL A 268 14.13 -7.18 -18.54
N ASP A 269 14.86 -6.14 -18.11
CA ASP A 269 15.97 -5.56 -18.88
C ASP A 269 17.26 -6.40 -18.81
N LYS A 270 17.37 -7.27 -17.79
CA LYS A 270 18.55 -8.12 -17.60
C LYS A 270 18.65 -9.12 -18.75
N GLN A 271 19.76 -9.03 -19.48
CA GLN A 271 20.03 -9.89 -20.63
C GLN A 271 19.96 -11.38 -20.22
N ASN A 272 19.27 -12.18 -21.02
CA ASN A 272 19.10 -13.62 -20.82
C ASN A 272 18.46 -14.01 -19.47
N ASN A 273 17.69 -13.12 -18.84
CA ASN A 273 17.03 -13.44 -17.58
C ASN A 273 15.83 -14.39 -17.77
N LYS A 274 16.10 -15.70 -17.64
CA LYS A 274 15.09 -16.75 -17.72
C LYS A 274 14.18 -16.86 -16.50
N ALA A 275 14.42 -16.06 -15.45
CA ALA A 275 13.53 -16.02 -14.29
C ALA A 275 12.18 -15.37 -14.63
N VAL A 276 12.20 -14.26 -15.40
CA VAL A 276 10.99 -13.53 -15.81
C VAL A 276 10.57 -13.86 -17.24
N LEU A 277 11.53 -13.99 -18.15
CA LEU A 277 11.29 -14.22 -19.58
C LEU A 277 11.81 -15.61 -19.98
N ARG A 278 11.18 -16.65 -19.43
CA ARG A 278 11.61 -18.04 -19.63
C ARG A 278 11.30 -18.53 -21.04
N PHE A 279 10.07 -18.31 -21.48
CA PHE A 279 9.52 -18.86 -22.73
C PHE A 279 9.32 -17.82 -23.84
N VAL A 280 9.69 -16.57 -23.57
CA VAL A 280 9.48 -15.42 -24.45
C VAL A 280 10.73 -14.55 -24.47
N THR A 281 10.77 -13.68 -25.46
CA THR A 281 11.66 -12.52 -25.57
C THR A 281 10.80 -11.26 -25.63
N LEU A 282 11.42 -10.08 -25.59
CA LEU A 282 10.70 -8.82 -25.78
C LEU A 282 10.16 -8.62 -27.21
N ALA A 283 10.56 -9.46 -28.17
CA ALA A 283 10.04 -9.46 -29.53
C ALA A 283 8.73 -10.27 -29.68
N ASP A 284 8.45 -11.17 -28.73
CA ASP A 284 7.24 -11.97 -28.70
C ASP A 284 6.08 -11.12 -28.16
N THR A 285 4.98 -11.08 -28.91
CA THR A 285 3.75 -10.37 -28.52
C THR A 285 2.55 -11.31 -28.57
N SER A 286 1.43 -10.90 -27.98
CA SER A 286 0.15 -11.61 -28.06
C SER A 286 -0.28 -11.90 -29.51
N ALA A 287 0.05 -11.01 -30.45
CA ALA A 287 -0.26 -11.18 -31.87
C ALA A 287 0.73 -12.10 -32.61
N LYS A 288 2.02 -12.09 -32.22
CA LYS A 288 3.08 -12.84 -32.93
C LYS A 288 3.27 -14.24 -32.39
N ASN A 289 3.16 -14.41 -31.07
CA ASN A 289 3.45 -15.66 -30.39
C ASN A 289 2.55 -15.84 -29.15
N PRO A 290 1.22 -15.93 -29.36
CA PRO A 290 0.24 -16.00 -28.26
C PRO A 290 0.51 -17.17 -27.31
N ASP A 291 0.88 -18.33 -27.85
CA ASP A 291 1.12 -19.54 -27.05
C ASP A 291 2.33 -19.37 -26.12
N ALA A 292 3.42 -18.76 -26.61
CA ALA A 292 4.59 -18.49 -25.78
C ALA A 292 4.28 -17.47 -24.68
N VAL A 293 3.52 -16.42 -24.98
CA VAL A 293 3.06 -15.42 -24.00
C VAL A 293 2.24 -16.10 -22.90
N GLN A 294 1.25 -16.90 -23.28
CA GLN A 294 0.40 -17.66 -22.35
C GLN A 294 1.21 -18.65 -21.49
N LYS A 295 2.19 -19.33 -22.11
CA LYS A 295 3.09 -20.24 -21.40
C LYS A 295 3.99 -19.50 -20.42
N ASN A 296 4.48 -18.31 -20.77
CA ASN A 296 5.31 -17.49 -19.88
C ASN A 296 4.51 -16.91 -18.72
N LEU A 297 3.27 -16.48 -18.94
CA LEU A 297 2.37 -16.04 -17.86
C LEU A 297 2.14 -17.14 -16.82
N ARG A 298 1.80 -18.35 -17.26
CA ARG A 298 1.67 -19.51 -16.35
C ARG A 298 2.97 -19.82 -15.62
N GLY A 299 4.10 -19.81 -16.32
CA GLY A 299 5.41 -20.09 -15.76
C GLY A 299 5.84 -19.06 -14.71
N LEU A 300 5.59 -17.78 -14.98
CA LEU A 300 5.90 -16.69 -14.07
C LEU A 300 4.97 -16.73 -12.85
N TYR A 301 3.66 -16.95 -13.05
CA TYR A 301 2.71 -17.10 -11.95
C TYR A 301 3.13 -18.22 -10.98
N LEU A 302 3.45 -19.40 -11.52
CA LEU A 302 3.95 -20.53 -10.72
C LEU A 302 5.24 -20.19 -9.97
N ARG A 303 6.17 -19.51 -10.64
CA ARG A 303 7.44 -19.13 -10.01
C ARG A 303 7.26 -18.15 -8.86
N MET A 304 6.37 -17.16 -9.03
CA MET A 304 6.16 -16.10 -8.04
C MET A 304 5.29 -16.59 -6.88
N LEU A 305 4.21 -17.34 -7.16
CA LEU A 305 3.19 -17.68 -6.17
C LEU A 305 3.25 -19.15 -5.70
N GLY A 306 4.18 -19.95 -6.23
CA GLY A 306 4.36 -21.35 -5.82
C GLY A 306 3.29 -22.32 -6.31
N GLN A 307 2.26 -21.84 -7.02
CA GLN A 307 1.17 -22.66 -7.55
C GLN A 307 0.78 -22.24 -8.97
N PRO A 308 0.26 -23.14 -9.82
CA PRO A 308 -0.23 -22.77 -11.15
C PRO A 308 -1.50 -21.91 -11.02
N PRO A 309 -1.73 -20.95 -11.95
CA PRO A 309 -2.97 -20.18 -11.96
C PRO A 309 -4.14 -21.06 -12.40
N SER A 310 -5.32 -20.79 -11.85
CA SER A 310 -6.59 -21.23 -12.46
C SER A 310 -6.80 -20.54 -13.81
N ASP A 311 -7.69 -21.07 -14.64
CA ASP A 311 -8.02 -20.46 -15.94
C ASP A 311 -8.59 -19.03 -15.78
N ALA A 312 -9.35 -18.79 -14.72
CA ALA A 312 -9.91 -17.47 -14.42
C ALA A 312 -8.83 -16.46 -14.02
N GLU A 313 -7.90 -16.84 -13.15
CA GLU A 313 -6.78 -15.98 -12.73
C GLU A 313 -5.83 -15.69 -13.88
N LEU A 314 -5.52 -16.70 -14.70
CA LEU A 314 -4.68 -16.50 -15.88
C LEU A 314 -5.34 -15.56 -16.88
N LYS A 315 -6.64 -15.74 -17.13
CA LYS A 315 -7.41 -14.85 -18.01
C LYS A 315 -7.39 -13.43 -17.47
N ALA A 316 -7.61 -13.22 -16.17
CA ALA A 316 -7.58 -11.90 -15.55
C ALA A 316 -6.19 -11.26 -15.66
N LEU A 317 -5.12 -11.99 -15.35
CA LEU A 317 -3.74 -11.50 -15.50
C LEU A 317 -3.44 -11.11 -16.95
N TYR A 318 -3.89 -11.91 -17.92
CA TYR A 318 -3.68 -11.65 -19.33
C TYR A 318 -4.47 -10.43 -19.83
N GLU A 319 -5.78 -10.40 -19.60
CA GLU A 319 -6.68 -9.38 -20.17
C GLU A 319 -6.62 -8.05 -19.43
N GLN A 320 -6.44 -8.06 -18.11
CA GLN A 320 -6.51 -6.85 -17.28
C GLN A 320 -5.14 -6.22 -17.02
N VAL A 321 -4.05 -7.01 -17.10
CA VAL A 321 -2.70 -6.52 -16.83
C VAL A 321 -1.82 -6.56 -18.07
N TYR A 322 -1.68 -7.74 -18.69
CA TYR A 322 -0.71 -7.91 -19.79
C TYR A 322 -1.12 -7.13 -21.05
N LEU A 323 -2.31 -7.38 -21.60
CA LEU A 323 -2.75 -6.78 -22.88
C LEU A 323 -2.80 -5.24 -22.87
N PRO A 324 -3.35 -4.56 -21.84
CA PRO A 324 -3.40 -3.10 -21.83
C PRO A 324 -2.00 -2.45 -21.81
N LEU A 325 -1.03 -3.11 -21.18
CA LEU A 325 0.35 -2.63 -21.10
C LEU A 325 1.17 -3.00 -22.34
N GLU A 326 0.89 -4.15 -22.97
CA GLU A 326 1.54 -4.56 -24.22
C GLU A 326 1.24 -3.57 -25.35
N ALA A 327 0.03 -3.03 -25.38
CA ALA A 327 -0.36 -1.98 -26.33
C ALA A 327 0.57 -0.76 -26.30
N GLN A 328 1.26 -0.52 -25.18
CA GLN A 328 2.28 0.53 -25.06
C GLN A 328 3.68 -0.02 -25.36
N SER A 329 4.06 -1.15 -24.74
CA SER A 329 5.22 -1.93 -25.13
C SER A 329 5.23 -3.31 -24.46
N THR A 330 5.83 -4.30 -25.12
CA THR A 330 6.07 -5.64 -24.54
C THR A 330 6.86 -5.57 -23.23
N ARG A 331 7.82 -4.64 -23.14
CA ARG A 331 8.58 -4.40 -21.91
C ARG A 331 7.66 -4.00 -20.75
N LEU A 332 6.79 -3.01 -20.96
CA LEU A 332 5.84 -2.57 -19.93
C LEU A 332 4.88 -3.69 -19.52
N ALA A 333 4.43 -4.51 -20.47
CA ALA A 333 3.58 -5.67 -20.18
C ALA A 333 4.22 -6.64 -19.19
N TRP A 334 5.48 -7.03 -19.43
CA TRP A 334 6.19 -7.94 -18.54
C TRP A 334 6.54 -7.30 -17.19
N VAL A 335 6.89 -6.02 -17.17
CA VAL A 335 7.14 -5.29 -15.92
C VAL A 335 5.87 -5.21 -15.07
N GLY A 336 4.74 -4.82 -15.67
CA GLY A 336 3.48 -4.70 -14.96
C GLY A 336 2.93 -6.05 -14.50
N THR A 337 3.05 -7.09 -15.31
CA THR A 337 2.67 -8.47 -14.94
C THR A 337 3.49 -8.96 -13.75
N CYS A 338 4.81 -8.84 -13.82
CA CYS A 338 5.71 -9.20 -12.73
C CYS A 338 5.38 -8.42 -11.45
N ALA A 339 5.18 -7.09 -11.54
CA ALA A 339 4.85 -6.25 -10.41
C ALA A 339 3.45 -6.56 -9.82
N ALA A 340 2.49 -6.95 -10.65
CA ALA A 340 1.17 -7.40 -10.19
C ALA A 340 1.28 -8.69 -9.34
N LEU A 341 2.13 -9.64 -9.76
CA LEU A 341 2.34 -10.89 -9.02
C LEU A 341 3.04 -10.67 -7.67
N ILE A 342 4.01 -9.75 -7.58
CA ILE A 342 4.65 -9.39 -6.30
C ILE A 342 3.64 -8.79 -5.31
N ARG A 343 2.64 -8.06 -5.82
CA ARG A 343 1.59 -7.44 -5.00
C ARG A 343 0.43 -8.38 -4.72
N HIS A 344 0.50 -9.62 -5.20
CA HIS A 344 -0.52 -10.62 -4.94
C HIS A 344 -0.51 -11.00 -3.44
N PRO A 345 -1.67 -11.15 -2.78
CA PRO A 345 -1.71 -11.52 -1.37
C PRO A 345 -0.91 -12.79 -1.07
N LEU A 346 -1.02 -13.82 -1.91
CA LEU A 346 -0.23 -15.04 -1.76
C LEU A 346 1.28 -14.79 -1.79
N TRP A 347 1.78 -13.85 -2.61
CA TRP A 347 3.21 -13.54 -2.60
C TRP A 347 3.63 -12.88 -1.29
N ILE A 348 2.81 -11.95 -0.79
CA ILE A 348 3.09 -11.18 0.41
C ILE A 348 3.10 -12.07 1.66
N THR A 349 2.37 -13.19 1.62
CA THR A 349 2.10 -14.02 2.80
C THR A 349 2.71 -15.43 2.75
N TYR A 350 3.39 -15.82 1.67
CA TYR A 350 3.95 -17.17 1.49
C TYR A 350 5.43 -17.24 1.87
#